data_AF-A0AAD6MC16-F1
#
_entry.id   AF-A0AAD6MC16-F1
#
_cell.length_a   1.000
_cell.length_b   1.000
_cell.length_c   1.000
_cell.angle_alpha   90.00
_cell.angle_beta   90.00
_cell.angle_gamma   90.00
#
_symmetry.space_group_name_H-M   'P 1'
#
loop_
_entity.id
_entity.type
_entity.pdbx_description
1 polymer ?
#
loop_
_entity_poly.entity_id
_entity_poly.type
_entity_poly.pdbx_seq_one_letter_code
_entity_poly.pdbx_strand_id
1 'polypeptide(L)'
;MEDVLTELPPPSRFFQEDLDNFATSSPPLSSPSLLFSDPKPDQPLCPSLLIIALSSPSLYIFHHISSKTLIGSLVLPEIPFSGNSSEPSLGDKSCNIYALNDMDNLTLVVLVQCSISAERSSAVAKLLIGDHIIPKRVLIMDSVQSQNFRGKLAPDETYVFKLETSAERKGLDGDVCGGSSLLKGLDYFPSGSVLDGLAAALLARCQMRKIRGTLCVSWPRYGVYVVAMVKSLLQRNVLPGFDLSTIGDAKDKSSRKAKEATMAFPLHESKLPVLPLAMLVFISILSGSLHASDPPLTLDHYASTCPDVFEIVKKEMECEVLSDPRNAALILRLHFHDCFVQVGGPYWDVPVGRKDSKTASFELAASNIPTADEGLLPIINKFLYQGLSATDMVALSGAHTIGMARCENFRSRIYGDFETTSDRSPMSETYLNSLKSTCPAAGGSGDNNISAMDYATPNLFDNSFYQLLLKGDGLLNSDQELYSSMLGIETKNLVIKYAHDSLAFFQQFADSMVKMGNITNPDSFVNGEVRTNCRFVNT
;
A
#
# COMPACT_ATOMS: atom_id res chain seq x y z
N MET A 1 -21.56 -22.63 8.60
CA MET A 1 -22.32 -23.76 8.03
C MET A 1 -23.01 -24.46 9.19
N GLU A 2 -24.32 -24.67 9.09
CA GLU A 2 -25.11 -25.42 10.07
C GLU A 2 -24.67 -26.89 10.07
N ASP A 3 -24.59 -27.51 11.25
CA ASP A 3 -24.24 -28.91 11.43
C ASP A 3 -25.47 -29.78 11.11
N VAL A 4 -25.33 -30.67 10.12
CA VAL A 4 -26.43 -31.40 9.45
C VAL A 4 -27.08 -32.47 10.36
N LEU A 5 -26.62 -32.66 11.60
CA LEU A 5 -27.16 -33.69 12.49
C LEU A 5 -27.83 -33.19 13.78
N THR A 6 -27.71 -31.92 14.16
CA THR A 6 -28.25 -31.47 15.47
C THR A 6 -29.05 -30.18 15.47
N GLU A 7 -29.19 -29.47 14.33
CA GLU A 7 -29.80 -28.12 14.24
C GLU A 7 -29.26 -27.09 15.27
N LEU A 8 -28.20 -27.44 15.99
CA LEU A 8 -27.46 -26.55 16.87
C LEU A 8 -26.29 -25.98 16.08
N PRO A 9 -25.97 -24.68 16.23
CA PRO A 9 -24.73 -24.15 15.70
C PRO A 9 -23.56 -24.95 16.28
N PRO A 10 -22.51 -25.25 15.49
CA PRO A 10 -21.34 -25.94 16.02
C PRO A 10 -20.82 -25.16 17.23
N PRO A 11 -20.50 -25.82 18.36
CA PRO A 11 -19.99 -25.11 19.51
C PRO A 11 -18.74 -24.36 19.06
N SER A 12 -18.74 -23.03 19.28
CA SER A 12 -17.54 -22.22 19.17
C SER A 12 -16.40 -22.98 19.87
N ARG A 13 -15.28 -23.19 19.18
CA ARG A 13 -14.11 -23.87 19.76
C ARG A 13 -13.48 -23.08 20.91
N PHE A 14 -13.99 -21.87 21.14
CA PHE A 14 -13.64 -20.95 22.20
C PHE A 14 -14.91 -20.66 23.01
N PHE A 15 -14.86 -20.85 24.33
CA PHE A 15 -15.88 -20.30 25.21
C PHE A 15 -15.85 -18.76 25.10
N GLN A 16 -16.93 -18.07 25.48
CA GLN A 16 -16.93 -16.59 25.56
C GLN A 16 -15.75 -16.08 26.40
N GLU A 17 -15.41 -16.85 27.44
CA GLU A 17 -14.27 -16.68 28.33
C GLU A 17 -12.91 -16.77 27.60
N ASP A 18 -12.81 -17.62 26.58
CA ASP A 18 -11.60 -17.80 25.78
C ASP A 18 -11.44 -16.72 24.71
N LEU A 19 -12.55 -16.16 24.21
CA LEU A 19 -12.53 -14.99 23.31
C LEU A 19 -12.11 -13.72 24.04
N ASP A 20 -12.47 -13.60 25.33
CA ASP A 20 -12.07 -12.49 26.18
C ASP A 20 -10.60 -12.60 26.67
N ASN A 21 -9.98 -13.78 26.57
CA ASN A 21 -8.57 -14.01 26.93
C ASN A 21 -7.57 -13.50 25.87
N PHE A 22 -7.99 -13.27 24.62
CA PHE A 22 -7.12 -12.80 23.53
C PHE A 22 -7.28 -11.31 23.20
N ALA A 23 -8.23 -10.64 23.83
CA ALA A 23 -8.35 -9.20 23.77
C ALA A 23 -8.53 -8.68 25.19
N THR A 24 -7.49 -8.11 25.78
CA THR A 24 -7.76 -6.99 26.67
C THR A 24 -8.50 -5.98 25.81
N SER A 25 -9.79 -5.75 26.09
CA SER A 25 -10.54 -4.68 25.45
C SER A 25 -9.66 -3.44 25.54
N SER A 26 -9.19 -2.93 24.39
CA SER A 26 -8.52 -1.64 24.38
C SER A 26 -9.43 -0.71 25.15
N PRO A 27 -8.93 0.01 26.17
CA PRO A 27 -9.78 0.84 27.01
C PRO A 27 -10.66 1.67 26.08
N PRO A 28 -11.98 1.70 26.30
CA PRO A 28 -12.91 2.31 25.36
C PRO A 28 -12.42 3.70 25.05
N LEU A 29 -11.95 3.88 23.82
CA LEU A 29 -11.36 5.13 23.41
C LEU A 29 -12.46 6.18 23.51
N SER A 30 -12.21 7.22 24.31
CA SER A 30 -13.17 8.28 24.57
C SER A 30 -13.72 8.85 23.25
N SER A 31 -15.03 9.09 23.22
CA SER A 31 -15.71 9.47 21.98
C SER A 31 -15.19 10.81 21.46
N PRO A 32 -14.91 10.93 20.15
CA PRO A 32 -14.61 12.21 19.56
C PRO A 32 -15.81 13.15 19.71
N SER A 33 -15.57 14.46 19.70
CA SER A 33 -16.64 15.45 19.86
C SER A 33 -16.40 16.69 19.00
N LEU A 34 -17.48 17.40 18.65
CA LEU A 34 -17.42 18.68 17.97
C LEU A 34 -17.60 19.80 18.99
N LEU A 35 -16.67 20.75 18.99
CA LEU A 35 -16.74 21.98 19.77
C LEU A 35 -17.00 23.15 18.83
N PHE A 36 -18.02 23.98 19.09
CA PHE A 36 -18.32 25.18 18.30
C PHE A 36 -18.00 26.45 19.11
N SER A 37 -17.59 27.52 18.42
CA SER A 37 -16.96 28.71 19.02
C SER A 37 -17.93 29.77 19.60
N ASP A 38 -19.24 29.55 19.58
CA ASP A 38 -20.28 30.40 20.21
C ASP A 38 -21.54 29.52 20.44
N PRO A 39 -22.56 29.88 21.26
CA PRO A 39 -23.40 28.90 21.97
C PRO A 39 -23.95 27.86 21.01
N LYS A 40 -23.86 26.58 21.44
CA LYS A 40 -24.24 25.39 20.66
C LYS A 40 -25.40 25.75 19.73
N PRO A 41 -25.23 25.64 18.40
CA PRO A 41 -26.31 26.02 17.50
C PRO A 41 -27.54 25.16 17.83
N ASP A 42 -28.67 25.81 18.12
CA ASP A 42 -29.94 25.14 18.49
C ASP A 42 -30.44 24.19 17.37
N GLN A 43 -29.92 24.39 16.16
CA GLN A 43 -30.21 23.62 14.96
C GLN A 43 -28.93 23.11 14.31
N PRO A 44 -28.99 21.99 13.60
CA PRO A 44 -27.84 21.45 12.88
C PRO A 44 -27.39 22.37 11.73
N LEU A 45 -26.07 22.47 11.54
CA LEU A 45 -25.50 23.21 10.41
C LEU A 45 -25.82 22.48 9.10
N CYS A 46 -26.49 23.15 8.18
CA CYS A 46 -26.93 22.58 6.90
C CYS A 46 -26.20 23.23 5.70
N PRO A 47 -24.89 23.02 5.52
CA PRO A 47 -24.16 23.69 4.46
C PRO A 47 -24.56 23.18 3.06
N SER A 48 -24.53 24.11 2.10
CA SER A 48 -24.70 23.80 0.68
C SER A 48 -23.56 22.90 0.15
N LEU A 49 -22.35 23.13 0.66
CA LEU A 49 -21.15 22.36 0.36
C LEU A 49 -20.30 22.21 1.62
N LEU A 50 -19.88 20.99 1.93
CA LEU A 50 -18.88 20.67 2.94
C LEU A 50 -17.60 20.20 2.24
N ILE A 51 -16.52 20.95 2.41
CA ILE A 51 -15.20 20.58 1.91
C ILE A 51 -14.38 20.02 3.07
N ILE A 52 -13.79 18.83 2.88
CA ILE A 52 -12.94 18.19 3.89
C ILE A 52 -11.55 18.02 3.28
N ALA A 53 -10.59 18.81 3.76
CA ALA A 53 -9.21 18.84 3.30
C ALA A 53 -8.36 17.92 4.18
N LEU A 54 -7.86 16.82 3.58
CA LEU A 54 -7.03 15.80 4.23
C LEU A 54 -5.58 15.82 3.68
N SER A 55 -5.43 16.13 2.40
CA SER A 55 -4.12 16.13 1.73
C SER A 55 -3.33 17.41 1.95
N SER A 56 -2.00 17.29 1.96
CA SER A 56 -1.09 18.44 2.09
C SER A 56 -1.35 19.56 1.07
N PRO A 57 -1.62 19.31 -0.23
CA PRO A 57 -1.94 20.37 -1.19
C PRO A 57 -3.24 21.09 -0.84
N SER A 58 -4.27 20.35 -0.45
CA SER A 58 -5.56 20.94 -0.07
C SER A 58 -5.46 21.78 1.20
N LEU A 59 -4.80 21.26 2.24
CA LEU A 59 -4.54 21.98 3.49
C LEU A 59 -3.78 23.28 3.20
N TYR A 60 -2.67 23.21 2.44
CA TYR A 60 -1.89 24.38 2.06
C TYR A 60 -2.76 25.46 1.41
N ILE A 61 -3.62 25.10 0.45
CA ILE A 61 -4.51 26.05 -0.22
C ILE A 61 -5.48 26.71 0.76
N PHE A 62 -6.19 25.92 1.59
CA PHE A 62 -7.21 26.46 2.49
C PHE A 62 -6.63 27.26 3.67
N HIS A 63 -5.40 26.95 4.12
CA HIS A 63 -4.70 27.79 5.10
C HIS A 63 -4.48 29.21 4.58
N HIS A 64 -4.20 29.37 3.29
CA HIS A 64 -3.93 30.66 2.67
C HIS A 64 -5.19 31.42 2.21
N ILE A 65 -6.39 30.88 2.43
CA ILE A 65 -7.64 31.63 2.21
C ILE A 65 -7.83 32.64 3.34
N SER A 66 -7.78 33.93 3.02
CA SER A 66 -7.90 35.02 4.00
C SER A 66 -9.33 35.17 4.56
N SER A 67 -10.35 34.85 3.75
CA SER A 67 -11.77 34.99 4.10
C SER A 67 -12.33 33.67 4.65
N LYS A 68 -12.02 33.37 5.92
CA LYS A 68 -12.60 32.21 6.62
C LYS A 68 -12.79 32.52 8.11
N THR A 69 -13.93 32.12 8.66
CA THR A 69 -14.26 32.31 10.09
C THR A 69 -14.20 30.96 10.79
N LEU A 70 -13.42 30.85 11.88
CA LEU A 70 -13.39 29.62 12.69
C LEU A 70 -14.72 29.49 13.43
N ILE A 71 -15.46 28.41 13.18
CA ILE A 71 -16.76 28.16 13.81
C ILE A 71 -16.72 26.98 14.78
N GLY A 72 -15.71 26.11 14.68
CA GLY A 72 -15.56 24.98 15.58
C GLY A 72 -14.32 24.15 15.33
N SER A 73 -14.16 23.08 16.10
CA SER A 73 -13.05 22.14 16.02
C SER A 73 -13.50 20.74 16.42
N LEU A 74 -12.94 19.73 15.77
CA LEU A 74 -13.06 18.33 16.13
C LEU A 74 -12.03 18.02 17.22
N VAL A 75 -12.53 17.57 18.37
CA VAL A 75 -11.73 17.15 19.51
C VAL A 75 -11.58 15.63 19.47
N LEU A 76 -10.33 15.19 19.31
CA LEU A 76 -9.90 13.81 19.51
C LEU A 76 -9.18 13.71 20.86
N PRO A 77 -9.75 13.02 21.87
CA PRO A 77 -9.19 12.98 23.22
C PRO A 77 -7.74 12.47 23.32
N GLU A 78 -7.32 11.65 22.36
CA GLU A 78 -5.99 11.08 22.26
C GLU A 78 -4.93 12.04 21.68
N ILE A 79 -5.34 13.15 21.09
CA ILE A 79 -4.43 14.10 20.45
C ILE A 79 -4.19 15.27 21.41
N PRO A 80 -2.95 15.49 21.86
CA PRO A 80 -2.65 16.59 22.76
C PRO A 80 -2.87 17.93 22.03
N PHE A 81 -3.54 18.86 22.71
CA PHE A 81 -3.73 20.23 22.22
C PHE A 81 -2.44 21.07 22.27
N SER A 82 -1.35 20.53 22.86
CA SER A 82 -0.07 21.22 22.94
C SER A 82 0.59 21.32 21.55
N GLY A 83 1.02 22.53 21.19
CA GLY A 83 1.67 22.81 19.92
C GLY A 83 0.76 23.38 18.82
N ASN A 84 -0.52 23.66 19.10
CA ASN A 84 -1.38 24.40 18.19
C ASN A 84 -1.16 25.91 18.33
N SER A 85 -0.92 26.63 17.24
CA SER A 85 -0.83 28.09 17.25
C SER A 85 -2.19 28.78 17.27
N SER A 86 -2.23 30.05 17.68
CA SER A 86 -3.43 30.90 17.60
C SER A 86 -3.85 31.19 16.16
N GLU A 87 -2.89 31.20 15.25
CA GLU A 87 -3.12 31.30 13.80
C GLU A 87 -2.99 29.90 13.15
N PRO A 88 -3.80 29.57 12.13
CA PRO A 88 -3.76 28.25 11.51
C PRO A 88 -2.42 27.97 10.81
N SER A 89 -1.69 26.95 11.26
CA SER A 89 -0.40 26.54 10.70
C SER A 89 -0.44 25.09 10.25
N LEU A 90 0.28 24.73 9.18
CA LEU A 90 0.39 23.34 8.71
C LEU A 90 0.97 22.36 9.76
N GLY A 91 1.67 22.87 10.77
CA GLY A 91 2.21 22.08 11.88
C GLY A 91 1.22 21.82 13.02
N ASP A 92 0.05 22.45 13.00
CA ASP A 92 -0.98 22.24 14.02
C ASP A 92 -1.52 20.82 13.94
N LYS A 93 -1.79 20.21 15.09
CA LYS A 93 -2.45 18.89 15.20
C LYS A 93 -3.96 19.04 15.38
N SER A 94 -4.51 20.16 14.92
CA SER A 94 -5.91 20.52 15.10
C SER A 94 -6.76 20.06 13.92
N CYS A 95 -8.05 19.89 14.17
CA CYS A 95 -9.00 19.47 13.16
C CYS A 95 -10.15 20.52 13.12
N ASN A 96 -9.85 21.67 12.52
CA ASN A 96 -10.66 22.90 12.62
C ASN A 96 -11.74 23.01 11.53
N ILE A 97 -12.84 23.65 11.88
CA ILE A 97 -14.01 23.86 11.01
C ILE A 97 -14.18 25.36 10.79
N TYR A 98 -14.12 25.76 9.52
CA TYR A 98 -14.26 27.14 9.10
C TYR A 98 -15.50 27.35 8.24
N ALA A 99 -16.16 28.49 8.38
CA ALA A 99 -17.14 29.00 7.43
C ALA A 99 -16.46 29.92 6.41
N LEU A 100 -16.70 29.71 5.12
CA LEU A 100 -16.15 30.54 4.05
C LEU A 100 -17.07 31.71 3.64
N ASN A 101 -18.38 31.56 3.75
CA ASN A 101 -19.39 32.53 3.32
C ASN A 101 -20.55 32.59 4.33
N ASP A 102 -21.10 33.79 4.56
CA ASP A 102 -22.14 34.06 5.57
C ASP A 102 -23.57 34.24 5.00
N MET A 103 -23.72 34.39 3.67
CA MET A 103 -25.02 34.70 3.04
C MET A 103 -25.46 33.61 2.04
N ASP A 104 -26.68 33.10 2.24
CA ASP A 104 -27.52 32.16 1.47
C ASP A 104 -26.92 30.79 1.03
N ASN A 105 -25.61 30.66 0.85
CA ASN A 105 -24.91 29.43 0.46
C ASN A 105 -23.73 29.14 1.40
N LEU A 106 -24.05 28.76 2.64
CA LEU A 106 -23.06 28.35 3.63
C LEU A 106 -22.16 27.24 3.06
N THR A 107 -20.86 27.51 3.02
CA THR A 107 -19.81 26.54 2.66
C THR A 107 -18.92 26.35 3.87
N LEU A 108 -18.81 25.11 4.33
CA LEU A 108 -17.94 24.74 5.44
C LEU A 108 -16.69 24.07 4.91
N VAL A 109 -15.56 24.39 5.52
CA VAL A 109 -14.26 23.75 5.25
C VAL A 109 -13.75 23.14 6.54
N VAL A 110 -13.49 21.85 6.52
CA VAL A 110 -12.85 21.11 7.61
C VAL A 110 -11.40 20.87 7.22
N LEU A 111 -10.46 21.40 8.01
CA LEU A 111 -9.03 21.18 7.84
C LEU A 111 -8.60 20.09 8.80
N VAL A 112 -8.35 18.89 8.30
CA VAL A 112 -7.93 17.74 9.10
C VAL A 112 -6.41 17.64 9.06
N GLN A 113 -5.75 18.24 10.04
CA GLN A 113 -4.28 18.24 10.12
C GLN A 113 -3.76 17.13 11.05
N CYS A 114 -4.66 16.54 11.80
CA CYS A 114 -4.41 15.46 12.72
C CYS A 114 -4.44 14.08 12.01
N SER A 115 -3.53 13.17 12.34
CA SER A 115 -3.56 11.80 11.83
C SER A 115 -4.72 11.04 12.49
N ILE A 116 -5.70 10.62 11.70
CA ILE A 116 -6.87 9.87 12.18
C ILE A 116 -6.70 8.42 11.79
N SER A 117 -6.65 7.53 12.78
CA SER A 117 -6.49 6.10 12.56
C SER A 117 -7.71 5.48 11.87
N ALA A 118 -7.55 4.29 11.31
CA ALA A 118 -8.64 3.57 10.64
C ALA A 118 -9.79 3.27 11.62
N GLU A 119 -9.49 2.90 12.87
CA GLU A 119 -10.46 2.60 13.92
C GLU A 119 -11.31 3.84 14.28
N ARG A 120 -10.72 5.05 14.18
CA ARG A 120 -11.39 6.32 14.47
C ARG A 120 -12.14 6.91 13.28
N SER A 121 -11.76 6.53 12.07
CA SER A 121 -12.26 7.11 10.83
C SER A 121 -13.79 7.06 10.72
N SER A 122 -14.41 5.95 11.12
CA SER A 122 -15.88 5.79 11.13
C SER A 122 -16.57 6.73 12.14
N ALA A 123 -16.01 6.86 13.36
CA ALA A 123 -16.56 7.74 14.39
C ALA A 123 -16.45 9.22 13.99
N VAL A 124 -15.31 9.62 13.43
CA VAL A 124 -15.11 10.99 12.93
C VAL A 124 -16.02 11.28 11.74
N ALA A 125 -16.14 10.36 10.78
CA ALA A 125 -17.03 10.52 9.64
C ALA A 125 -18.50 10.68 10.08
N LYS A 126 -18.93 9.96 11.13
CA LYS A 126 -20.27 10.13 11.72
C LYS A 126 -20.49 11.51 12.33
N LEU A 127 -19.46 12.14 12.90
CA LEU A 127 -19.56 13.50 13.46
C LEU A 127 -19.58 14.57 12.37
N LEU A 128 -18.66 14.49 11.42
CA LEU A 128 -18.53 15.47 10.33
C LEU A 128 -19.70 15.39 9.34
N ILE A 129 -20.32 14.22 9.19
CA ILE A 129 -21.49 13.97 8.32
C ILE A 129 -22.54 13.24 9.15
N GLY A 130 -23.23 14.02 9.97
CA GLY A 130 -23.94 13.54 11.14
C GLY A 130 -25.15 14.36 11.49
N ASP A 131 -25.48 14.38 12.76
CA ASP A 131 -26.66 15.07 13.25
C ASP A 131 -26.37 16.55 13.55
N HIS A 132 -25.10 16.93 13.70
CA HIS A 132 -24.68 18.32 13.90
C HIS A 132 -24.34 19.05 12.59
N ILE A 133 -23.90 18.32 11.56
CA ILE A 133 -23.54 18.85 10.23
C ILE A 133 -24.21 17.97 9.18
N ILE A 134 -25.18 18.55 8.46
CA ILE A 134 -26.00 17.88 7.45
C ILE A 134 -25.76 18.56 6.09
N PRO A 135 -24.70 18.16 5.36
CA PRO A 135 -24.36 18.81 4.10
C PRO A 135 -25.26 18.34 2.94
N LYS A 136 -25.62 19.26 2.04
CA LYS A 136 -26.28 18.91 0.77
C LYS A 136 -25.34 18.21 -0.21
N ARG A 137 -24.06 18.60 -0.20
CA ARG A 137 -22.99 18.05 -1.04
C ARG A 137 -21.67 18.04 -0.28
N VAL A 138 -20.82 17.04 -0.52
CA VAL A 138 -19.52 16.88 0.16
C VAL A 138 -18.41 16.75 -0.88
N LEU A 139 -17.32 17.50 -0.69
CA LEU A 139 -16.06 17.35 -1.41
C LEU A 139 -14.97 16.92 -0.43
N ILE A 140 -14.41 15.74 -0.64
CA ILE A 140 -13.30 15.21 0.17
C ILE A 140 -12.04 15.36 -0.68
N MET A 141 -10.96 15.90 -0.12
CA MET A 141 -9.72 16.14 -0.84
C MET A 141 -8.57 15.40 -0.18
N ASP A 142 -8.13 14.33 -0.81
CA ASP A 142 -7.06 13.48 -0.33
C ASP A 142 -5.94 13.34 -1.37
N SER A 143 -4.85 12.68 -0.99
CA SER A 143 -3.72 12.37 -1.84
C SER A 143 -3.53 10.88 -1.90
N VAL A 144 -3.17 10.39 -3.08
CA VAL A 144 -2.80 8.99 -3.27
C VAL A 144 -1.55 8.72 -2.42
N GLN A 145 -1.65 7.79 -1.49
CA GLN A 145 -0.47 7.24 -0.83
C GLN A 145 0.17 6.25 -1.80
N SER A 146 1.49 6.34 -1.99
CA SER A 146 2.22 5.46 -2.91
C SER A 146 1.99 3.99 -2.62
N GLN A 147 1.88 3.64 -1.34
CA GLN A 147 1.56 2.29 -0.85
C GLN A 147 0.16 1.79 -1.26
N ASN A 148 -0.77 2.70 -1.54
CA ASN A 148 -2.15 2.36 -1.85
C ASN A 148 -2.40 2.33 -3.36
N PHE A 149 -1.54 2.91 -4.21
CA PHE A 149 -1.80 2.99 -5.64
C PHE A 149 -1.33 1.75 -6.39
N ARG A 150 -2.27 1.05 -7.05
CA ARG A 150 -2.02 -0.21 -7.76
C ARG A 150 -1.45 -0.07 -9.19
N GLY A 151 -1.21 1.15 -9.69
CA GLY A 151 -0.61 1.38 -11.02
C GLY A 151 0.78 2.05 -10.95
N LYS A 152 1.43 2.29 -12.10
CA LYS A 152 2.66 3.09 -12.16
C LYS A 152 2.32 4.58 -12.25
N LEU A 153 2.28 5.32 -11.14
CA LEU A 153 2.33 6.79 -11.19
C LEU A 153 3.79 7.21 -11.10
N ALA A 154 4.28 7.85 -12.15
CA ALA A 154 5.62 8.38 -12.14
C ALA A 154 5.71 9.55 -11.11
N PRO A 155 6.78 9.67 -10.31
CA PRO A 155 6.92 10.76 -9.32
C PRO A 155 7.01 12.15 -9.95
N ASP A 156 7.40 12.22 -11.23
CA ASP A 156 7.50 13.44 -12.04
C ASP A 156 6.17 13.85 -12.69
N GLU A 157 5.18 12.96 -12.70
CA GLU A 157 3.87 13.23 -13.27
C GLU A 157 2.88 13.66 -12.18
N THR A 158 1.98 14.58 -12.53
CA THR A 158 0.97 15.12 -11.61
C THR A 158 -0.41 14.70 -12.09
N TYR A 159 -1.14 14.00 -11.23
CA TYR A 159 -2.47 13.49 -11.53
C TYR A 159 -3.50 13.90 -10.47
N VAL A 160 -4.73 14.10 -10.92
CA VAL A 160 -5.89 14.25 -10.04
C VAL A 160 -6.98 13.37 -10.59
N PHE A 161 -7.55 12.56 -9.71
CA PHE A 161 -8.61 11.63 -10.02
C PHE A 161 -9.83 11.89 -9.14
N LYS A 162 -10.96 11.31 -9.52
CA LYS A 162 -12.19 11.41 -8.71
C LYS A 162 -12.89 10.08 -8.47
N LEU A 163 -13.52 9.99 -7.31
CA LEU A 163 -14.54 9.01 -6.95
C LEU A 163 -15.80 9.73 -6.52
N GLU A 164 -16.94 9.14 -6.83
CA GLU A 164 -18.24 9.79 -6.60
C GLU A 164 -19.21 8.80 -5.93
N THR A 165 -20.15 9.31 -5.14
CA THR A 165 -21.27 8.51 -4.67
C THR A 165 -22.26 8.25 -5.80
N SER A 166 -23.11 7.25 -5.63
CA SER A 166 -24.17 6.95 -6.60
C SER A 166 -25.12 8.14 -6.79
N ALA A 167 -25.38 8.92 -5.73
CA ALA A 167 -26.22 10.12 -5.79
C ALA A 167 -25.57 11.28 -6.56
N GLU A 168 -24.24 11.37 -6.52
CA GLU A 168 -23.47 12.33 -7.33
C GLU A 168 -23.50 11.93 -8.81
N ARG A 169 -23.31 10.64 -9.13
CA ARG A 169 -23.35 10.10 -10.49
C ARG A 169 -24.74 10.15 -11.15
N LYS A 170 -25.79 9.81 -10.40
CA LYS A 170 -27.15 9.63 -10.96
C LYS A 170 -27.91 10.93 -11.26
N GLY A 171 -27.42 12.08 -10.80
CA GLY A 171 -28.04 13.40 -10.97
C GLY A 171 -29.55 13.42 -11.18
N LEU A 172 -30.34 13.55 -10.09
CA LEU A 172 -31.81 13.72 -10.03
C LEU A 172 -32.57 13.25 -11.29
N ASP A 173 -33.18 12.07 -11.17
CA ASP A 173 -34.06 11.41 -12.13
C ASP A 173 -34.77 12.36 -13.13
N GLY A 174 -34.49 12.17 -14.42
CA GLY A 174 -35.48 12.43 -15.47
C GLY A 174 -35.44 13.77 -16.21
N ASP A 175 -34.32 14.50 -16.26
CA ASP A 175 -34.24 15.68 -17.15
C ASP A 175 -33.05 15.64 -18.11
N VAL A 176 -33.34 15.94 -19.38
CA VAL A 176 -32.43 15.93 -20.54
C VAL A 176 -31.43 17.11 -20.50
N CYS A 177 -31.30 17.80 -19.37
CA CYS A 177 -30.39 18.93 -19.18
C CYS A 177 -29.69 18.93 -17.78
N GLY A 178 -28.49 18.35 -17.69
CA GLY A 178 -27.36 18.99 -16.99
C GLY A 178 -27.34 19.07 -15.45
N GLY A 179 -27.53 17.98 -14.71
CA GLY A 179 -27.09 17.92 -13.30
C GLY A 179 -25.58 17.67 -13.18
N SER A 180 -24.73 18.68 -13.38
CA SER A 180 -23.30 18.44 -13.60
C SER A 180 -22.50 18.01 -12.36
N SER A 181 -21.71 16.94 -12.49
CA SER A 181 -20.66 16.51 -11.53
C SER A 181 -19.84 17.70 -11.03
N LEU A 182 -19.48 17.69 -9.74
CA LEU A 182 -18.77 18.79 -9.07
C LEU A 182 -17.42 19.05 -9.73
N LEU A 183 -16.72 17.99 -10.15
CA LEU A 183 -15.41 18.07 -10.79
C LEU A 183 -15.50 17.53 -12.22
N LYS A 184 -15.71 18.45 -13.17
CA LYS A 184 -15.80 18.13 -14.60
C LYS A 184 -14.40 17.89 -15.18
N GLY A 185 -14.30 16.92 -16.10
CA GLY A 185 -13.08 16.66 -16.86
C GLY A 185 -11.95 15.97 -16.08
N LEU A 186 -12.28 15.38 -14.92
CA LEU A 186 -11.36 14.48 -14.22
C LEU A 186 -11.68 13.04 -14.54
N ASP A 187 -10.63 12.24 -14.66
CA ASP A 187 -10.75 10.80 -14.84
C ASP A 187 -11.34 10.15 -13.59
N TYR A 188 -12.27 9.22 -13.84
CA TYR A 188 -12.85 8.41 -12.80
C TYR A 188 -11.81 7.39 -12.33
N PHE A 189 -11.61 7.34 -11.03
CA PHE A 189 -10.70 6.41 -10.40
C PHE A 189 -11.41 5.07 -10.14
N PRO A 190 -10.89 3.91 -10.56
CA PRO A 190 -11.52 2.64 -10.23
C PRO A 190 -11.40 2.34 -8.72
N SER A 191 -12.54 2.30 -8.02
CA SER A 191 -12.60 1.92 -6.61
C SER A 191 -12.43 0.42 -6.49
N GLY A 192 -11.19 -0.03 -6.35
CA GLY A 192 -10.89 -1.37 -5.88
C GLY A 192 -10.10 -1.38 -4.58
N SER A 193 -9.15 -0.46 -4.39
CA SER A 193 -8.02 -0.80 -3.49
C SER A 193 -7.04 0.29 -3.08
N VAL A 194 -7.37 1.57 -3.26
CA VAL A 194 -6.38 2.66 -3.08
C VAL A 194 -6.72 3.62 -1.94
N LEU A 195 -7.90 3.46 -1.34
CA LEU A 195 -8.41 4.44 -0.38
C LEU A 195 -8.89 3.74 0.87
N ASP A 196 -8.16 4.01 1.94
CA ASP A 196 -8.37 3.55 3.29
C ASP A 196 -8.67 4.76 4.21
N GLY A 197 -8.81 4.49 5.50
CA GLY A 197 -8.90 5.54 6.52
C GLY A 197 -10.10 6.50 6.36
N LEU A 198 -9.86 7.76 6.68
CA LEU A 198 -10.91 8.76 6.85
C LEU A 198 -11.60 9.15 5.54
N ALA A 199 -10.86 9.28 4.44
CA ALA A 199 -11.44 9.64 3.14
C ALA A 199 -12.46 8.59 2.67
N ALA A 200 -12.11 7.31 2.81
CA ALA A 200 -13.00 6.20 2.51
C ALA A 200 -14.23 6.19 3.44
N ALA A 201 -14.02 6.37 4.75
CA ALA A 201 -15.12 6.42 5.72
C ALA A 201 -16.11 7.57 5.45
N LEU A 202 -15.61 8.75 5.07
CA LEU A 202 -16.42 9.92 4.72
C LEU A 202 -17.23 9.68 3.43
N LEU A 203 -16.61 9.12 2.40
CA LEU A 203 -17.28 8.82 1.14
C LEU A 203 -18.34 7.72 1.33
N ALA A 204 -18.03 6.68 2.10
CA ALA A 204 -18.97 5.64 2.49
C ALA A 204 -20.15 6.22 3.30
N ARG A 205 -19.89 7.13 4.24
CA ARG A 205 -20.92 7.83 5.00
C ARG A 205 -21.85 8.66 4.10
N CYS A 206 -21.30 9.36 3.10
CA CYS A 206 -22.09 10.05 2.08
C CYS A 206 -22.99 9.07 1.32
N GLN A 207 -22.43 7.94 0.86
CA GLN A 207 -23.17 6.91 0.14
C GLN A 207 -24.31 6.33 0.99
N MET A 208 -24.07 5.99 2.26
CA MET A 208 -25.09 5.46 3.18
C MET A 208 -26.21 6.46 3.45
N ARG A 209 -25.89 7.76 3.56
CA ARG A 209 -26.88 8.82 3.77
C ARG A 209 -27.48 9.39 2.48
N LYS A 210 -27.17 8.80 1.31
CA LYS A 210 -27.59 9.29 -0.03
C LYS A 210 -27.20 10.76 -0.28
N ILE A 211 -26.11 11.22 0.32
CA ILE A 211 -25.55 12.55 0.11
C ILE A 211 -24.67 12.52 -1.15
N ARG A 212 -24.73 13.60 -1.92
CA ARG A 212 -23.89 13.83 -3.09
C ARG A 212 -22.44 14.06 -2.64
N GLY A 213 -21.60 13.05 -2.80
CA GLY A 213 -20.21 13.06 -2.33
C GLY A 213 -19.24 12.87 -3.50
N THR A 214 -18.19 13.68 -3.53
CA THR A 214 -17.06 13.54 -4.45
C THR A 214 -15.77 13.47 -3.64
N LEU A 215 -14.95 12.47 -3.88
CA LEU A 215 -13.59 12.34 -3.37
C LEU A 215 -12.62 12.67 -4.50
N CYS A 216 -11.86 13.74 -4.32
CA CYS A 216 -10.80 14.18 -5.21
C CYS A 216 -9.47 13.68 -4.64
N VAL A 217 -8.74 12.88 -5.41
CA VAL A 217 -7.47 12.30 -4.98
C VAL A 217 -6.35 12.82 -5.87
N SER A 218 -5.29 13.35 -5.27
CA SER A 218 -4.17 13.99 -5.96
C SER A 218 -2.86 13.20 -5.85
N TRP A 219 -2.00 13.30 -6.86
CA TRP A 219 -0.66 12.73 -6.89
C TRP A 219 0.32 13.71 -7.54
N PRO A 220 1.59 13.79 -7.08
CA PRO A 220 2.12 13.19 -5.86
C PRO A 220 1.56 13.84 -4.58
N ARG A 221 1.86 13.27 -3.40
CA ARG A 221 1.38 13.79 -2.11
C ARG A 221 1.78 15.23 -1.83
N TYR A 222 2.91 15.68 -2.39
CA TYR A 222 3.46 17.02 -2.21
C TYR A 222 4.09 17.52 -3.52
N GLY A 223 4.09 18.84 -3.74
CA GLY A 223 4.74 19.45 -4.90
C GLY A 223 4.03 20.71 -5.41
N VAL A 224 4.80 21.61 -6.03
CA VAL A 224 4.25 22.87 -6.56
C VAL A 224 3.25 22.65 -7.69
N TYR A 225 3.47 21.63 -8.53
CA TYR A 225 2.59 21.32 -9.67
C TYR A 225 1.24 20.75 -9.21
N VAL A 226 1.24 19.84 -8.24
CA VAL A 226 -0.02 19.29 -7.68
C VAL A 226 -0.81 20.37 -6.94
N VAL A 227 -0.15 21.26 -6.19
CA VAL A 227 -0.79 22.43 -5.55
C VAL A 227 -1.42 23.33 -6.61
N ALA A 228 -0.69 23.67 -7.69
CA ALA A 228 -1.21 24.51 -8.77
C ALA A 228 -2.43 23.86 -9.47
N MET A 229 -2.39 22.54 -9.69
CA MET A 229 -3.48 21.81 -10.34
C MET A 229 -4.74 21.74 -9.46
N VAL A 230 -4.58 21.40 -8.18
CA VAL A 230 -5.69 21.38 -7.20
C VAL A 230 -6.28 22.78 -7.02
N LYS A 231 -5.44 23.82 -6.96
CA LYS A 231 -5.86 25.23 -6.92
C LYS A 231 -6.69 25.60 -8.15
N SER A 232 -6.21 25.29 -9.34
CA SER A 232 -6.94 25.59 -10.59
C SER A 232 -8.29 24.87 -10.64
N LEU A 233 -8.37 23.65 -10.13
CA LEU A 233 -9.59 22.86 -10.06
C LEU A 233 -10.60 23.44 -9.07
N LEU A 234 -10.14 23.88 -7.89
CA LEU A 234 -10.97 24.58 -6.91
C LEU A 234 -11.51 25.90 -7.47
N GLN A 235 -10.64 26.73 -8.05
CA GLN A 235 -11.04 28.00 -8.68
C GLN A 235 -12.07 27.80 -9.79
N ARG A 236 -11.89 26.78 -10.64
CA ARG A 236 -12.76 26.59 -11.81
C ARG A 236 -14.12 26.01 -11.46
N ASN A 237 -14.16 25.05 -10.54
CA ASN A 237 -15.32 24.17 -10.37
C ASN A 237 -16.02 24.29 -9.01
N VAL A 238 -15.32 24.78 -7.97
CA VAL A 238 -15.81 24.69 -6.58
C VAL A 238 -15.98 26.08 -5.95
N LEU A 239 -14.99 26.96 -6.07
CA LEU A 239 -14.92 28.28 -5.44
C LEU A 239 -14.55 29.38 -6.45
N PRO A 240 -15.35 29.63 -7.50
CA PRO A 240 -15.03 30.59 -8.55
C PRO A 240 -14.97 32.06 -8.10
N GLY A 241 -15.56 32.39 -6.95
CA GLY A 241 -15.54 33.74 -6.38
C GLY A 241 -14.42 34.01 -5.37
N PHE A 242 -13.57 33.03 -5.06
CA PHE A 242 -12.49 33.20 -4.08
C PHE A 242 -11.16 33.52 -4.76
N ASP A 243 -10.51 34.60 -4.33
CA ASP A 243 -9.19 34.99 -4.82
C ASP A 243 -8.11 34.06 -4.25
N LEU A 244 -7.82 32.99 -4.98
CA LEU A 244 -6.71 32.09 -4.67
C LEU A 244 -5.40 32.53 -5.36
N SER A 245 -5.35 33.67 -6.05
CA SER A 245 -4.26 34.05 -6.97
C SER A 245 -2.87 34.10 -6.31
N THR A 246 -2.76 34.55 -5.07
CA THR A 246 -1.50 34.75 -4.32
C THR A 246 -0.80 33.46 -3.85
N ILE A 247 -1.46 32.31 -3.96
CA ILE A 247 -0.95 31.02 -3.47
C ILE A 247 -0.06 30.38 -4.55
N GLY A 248 1.28 30.53 -4.46
CA GLY A 248 2.24 29.77 -5.28
C GLY A 248 3.13 30.55 -6.26
N ASP A 249 3.15 31.89 -6.26
CA ASP A 249 4.07 32.66 -7.12
C ASP A 249 5.48 32.79 -6.50
N ALA A 250 6.13 31.65 -6.26
CA ALA A 250 7.59 31.64 -6.15
C ALA A 250 8.16 31.77 -7.58
N LYS A 251 8.59 32.99 -7.93
CA LYS A 251 9.34 33.26 -9.17
C LYS A 251 10.56 32.33 -9.24
N ASP A 252 10.52 31.34 -10.13
CA ASP A 252 11.75 30.83 -10.73
C ASP A 252 11.84 31.29 -12.19
N LYS A 253 12.83 32.15 -12.42
CA LYS A 253 13.23 32.64 -13.74
C LYS A 253 14.20 31.59 -14.32
N SER A 254 13.67 30.51 -14.88
CA SER A 254 14.44 29.72 -15.83
C SER A 254 13.52 28.93 -16.75
N SER A 255 13.73 29.11 -18.05
CA SER A 255 13.12 28.39 -19.17
C SER A 255 11.65 28.71 -19.53
N ARG A 256 11.45 29.90 -20.12
CA ARG A 256 10.44 30.11 -21.19
C ARG A 256 11.07 30.85 -22.37
N LYS A 257 11.65 30.08 -23.29
CA LYS A 257 11.78 30.33 -24.75
C LYS A 257 12.00 28.93 -25.34
N ALA A 258 11.27 28.39 -26.30
CA ALA A 258 10.39 28.92 -27.34
C ALA A 258 9.29 27.87 -27.61
N LYS A 259 8.01 28.25 -27.72
CA LYS A 259 7.27 28.53 -28.98
C LYS A 259 7.61 27.62 -30.18
N GLU A 260 6.56 26.91 -30.61
CA GLU A 260 6.23 26.41 -31.95
C GLU A 260 7.18 26.81 -33.09
N ALA A 261 7.69 25.81 -33.81
CA ALA A 261 7.99 25.93 -35.23
C ALA A 261 7.93 24.54 -35.89
N THR A 262 6.91 24.36 -36.71
CA THR A 262 6.89 23.43 -37.85
C THR A 262 8.02 23.82 -38.83
N MET A 263 8.85 22.86 -39.26
CA MET A 263 9.31 22.64 -40.65
C MET A 263 10.63 21.86 -40.74
N ALA A 264 10.58 20.82 -41.60
CA ALA A 264 11.57 20.32 -42.54
C ALA A 264 13.08 20.49 -42.27
N PHE A 265 13.83 19.37 -42.34
CA PHE A 265 15.27 19.35 -42.57
C PHE A 265 15.61 18.68 -43.91
N PRO A 266 16.51 19.27 -44.74
CA PRO A 266 17.01 18.68 -45.96
C PRO A 266 18.25 17.82 -45.73
N LEU A 267 18.45 16.87 -46.65
CA LEU A 267 19.62 16.01 -46.83
C LEU A 267 20.84 16.79 -47.35
N HIS A 268 22.03 16.44 -46.86
CA HIS A 268 23.24 16.58 -47.67
C HIS A 268 24.17 15.37 -47.51
N GLU A 269 24.71 14.96 -48.66
CA GLU A 269 25.44 13.73 -48.92
C GLU A 269 26.87 13.72 -48.37
N SER A 270 27.37 12.53 -48.05
CA SER A 270 28.72 12.15 -48.45
C SER A 270 28.75 10.67 -48.84
N LYS A 271 29.33 10.41 -50.01
CA LYS A 271 29.35 9.13 -50.74
C LYS A 271 30.56 8.30 -50.35
N LEU A 272 30.42 6.96 -50.26
CA LEU A 272 31.15 5.90 -51.02
C LEU A 272 31.03 4.50 -50.33
N PRO A 273 31.21 3.36 -51.03
CA PRO A 273 30.28 2.71 -51.94
C PRO A 273 29.81 1.31 -51.45
N VAL A 274 28.75 0.80 -52.08
CA VAL A 274 28.09 -0.50 -51.84
C VAL A 274 28.48 -1.51 -52.93
N LEU A 275 28.69 -2.78 -52.56
CA LEU A 275 28.43 -3.96 -53.40
C LEU A 275 28.03 -5.15 -52.48
N PRO A 276 27.26 -6.16 -52.94
CA PRO A 276 26.07 -6.61 -52.24
C PRO A 276 26.15 -8.08 -51.81
N LEU A 277 25.75 -8.40 -50.59
CA LEU A 277 25.50 -9.79 -50.18
C LEU A 277 24.06 -9.95 -49.71
N ALA A 278 23.12 -9.73 -50.63
CA ALA A 278 21.71 -10.09 -50.47
C ALA A 278 21.48 -11.47 -51.09
N MET A 279 21.90 -12.53 -50.41
CA MET A 279 21.51 -13.93 -50.69
C MET A 279 21.75 -14.79 -49.44
N LEU A 280 21.05 -14.56 -48.32
CA LEU A 280 21.02 -15.48 -47.16
C LEU A 280 19.85 -15.22 -46.18
N VAL A 281 18.68 -14.81 -46.68
CA VAL A 281 17.44 -14.70 -45.85
C VAL A 281 16.32 -15.64 -46.32
N PHE A 282 16.57 -16.46 -47.35
CA PHE A 282 15.67 -17.52 -47.78
C PHE A 282 16.33 -18.87 -47.52
N ILE A 283 16.18 -19.39 -46.29
CA ILE A 283 16.16 -20.81 -45.87
C ILE A 283 16.23 -20.77 -44.34
N SER A 284 15.06 -20.70 -43.70
CA SER A 284 14.79 -21.20 -42.33
C SER A 284 13.28 -21.09 -41.99
N ILE A 285 12.40 -21.22 -43.00
CA ILE A 285 10.96 -21.46 -42.79
C ILE A 285 10.69 -22.89 -43.22
N LEU A 286 11.15 -23.87 -42.43
CA LEU A 286 10.55 -25.22 -42.37
C LEU A 286 11.15 -26.08 -41.23
N SER A 287 10.98 -25.62 -39.99
CA SER A 287 11.02 -26.48 -38.79
C SER A 287 9.99 -25.97 -37.80
N GLY A 288 8.73 -25.95 -38.23
CA GLY A 288 7.59 -25.73 -37.33
C GLY A 288 7.38 -26.97 -36.48
N SER A 289 8.18 -27.14 -35.43
CA SER A 289 7.68 -27.84 -34.25
C SER A 289 6.60 -26.94 -33.66
N LEU A 290 5.33 -27.32 -33.85
CA LEU A 290 4.24 -26.85 -33.01
C LEU A 290 4.52 -27.30 -31.58
N HIS A 291 5.39 -26.57 -30.87
CA HIS A 291 5.23 -26.44 -29.44
C HIS A 291 3.99 -25.57 -29.28
N ALA A 292 2.91 -26.18 -28.82
CA ALA A 292 1.83 -25.43 -28.21
C ALA A 292 2.49 -24.57 -27.12
N SER A 293 2.60 -23.27 -27.35
CA SER A 293 2.97 -22.34 -26.30
C SER A 293 1.85 -22.41 -25.28
N ASP A 294 2.21 -22.72 -24.03
CA ASP A 294 1.27 -22.75 -22.93
C ASP A 294 0.49 -21.42 -22.88
N PRO A 295 -0.84 -21.44 -22.67
CA PRO A 295 -1.58 -20.22 -22.41
C PRO A 295 -0.97 -19.52 -21.19
N PRO A 296 -0.56 -18.25 -21.30
CA PRO A 296 0.05 -17.52 -20.20
C PRO A 296 -0.94 -17.41 -19.03
N LEU A 297 -0.42 -17.39 -17.80
CA LEU A 297 -1.21 -16.97 -16.65
C LEU A 297 -1.76 -15.56 -16.92
N THR A 298 -3.05 -15.36 -16.63
CA THR A 298 -3.72 -14.08 -16.89
C THR A 298 -4.37 -13.54 -15.62
N LEU A 299 -4.70 -12.25 -15.62
CA LEU A 299 -5.40 -11.61 -14.49
C LEU A 299 -6.90 -11.92 -14.49
N ASP A 300 -7.46 -12.25 -15.65
CA ASP A 300 -8.89 -12.43 -15.89
C ASP A 300 -9.33 -13.91 -15.95
N HIS A 301 -8.44 -14.86 -15.66
CA HIS A 301 -8.71 -16.30 -15.77
C HIS A 301 -10.00 -16.76 -15.08
N TYR A 302 -10.33 -16.19 -13.92
CA TYR A 302 -11.52 -16.52 -13.13
C TYR A 302 -12.71 -15.58 -13.33
N ALA A 303 -12.59 -14.57 -14.20
CA ALA A 303 -13.60 -13.50 -14.31
C ALA A 303 -15.01 -14.02 -14.65
N SER A 304 -15.12 -15.08 -15.45
CA SER A 304 -16.42 -15.67 -15.82
C SER A 304 -16.85 -16.87 -14.97
N THR A 305 -15.93 -17.52 -14.27
CA THR A 305 -16.18 -18.78 -13.55
C THR A 305 -16.29 -18.60 -12.04
N CYS A 306 -15.48 -17.70 -11.46
CA CYS A 306 -15.46 -17.38 -10.04
C CYS A 306 -15.09 -15.90 -9.86
N PRO A 307 -15.99 -14.96 -10.19
CA PRO A 307 -15.69 -13.52 -10.20
C PRO A 307 -15.29 -12.97 -8.82
N ASP A 308 -15.77 -13.59 -7.74
CA ASP A 308 -15.54 -13.15 -6.37
C ASP A 308 -14.30 -13.79 -5.72
N VAL A 309 -13.51 -14.59 -6.46
CA VAL A 309 -12.39 -15.36 -5.90
C VAL A 309 -11.39 -14.50 -5.11
N PHE A 310 -11.00 -13.35 -5.65
CA PHE A 310 -10.04 -12.46 -5.01
C PHE A 310 -10.62 -11.80 -3.75
N GLU A 311 -11.90 -11.45 -3.77
CA GLU A 311 -12.56 -10.87 -2.59
C GLU A 311 -12.73 -11.90 -1.47
N ILE A 312 -13.03 -13.16 -1.81
CA ILE A 312 -13.10 -14.27 -0.83
C ILE A 312 -11.72 -14.51 -0.22
N VAL A 313 -10.68 -14.68 -1.05
CA VAL A 313 -9.30 -14.92 -0.57
C VAL A 313 -8.83 -13.78 0.29
N LYS A 314 -9.00 -12.54 -0.18
CA LYS A 314 -8.69 -11.34 0.59
C LYS A 314 -9.38 -11.38 1.95
N LYS A 315 -10.71 -11.49 1.99
CA LYS A 315 -11.48 -11.48 3.25
C LYS A 315 -10.97 -12.51 4.26
N GLU A 316 -10.77 -13.76 3.84
CA GLU A 316 -10.30 -14.82 4.75
C GLU A 316 -8.90 -14.51 5.28
N MET A 317 -7.99 -14.06 4.41
CA MET A 317 -6.64 -13.69 4.82
C MET A 317 -6.64 -12.44 5.72
N GLU A 318 -7.51 -11.47 5.45
CA GLU A 318 -7.62 -10.24 6.24
C GLU A 318 -8.04 -10.58 7.67
N CYS A 319 -8.96 -11.53 7.84
CA CYS A 319 -9.32 -12.05 9.15
C CYS A 319 -8.12 -12.68 9.88
N GLU A 320 -7.33 -13.49 9.17
CA GLU A 320 -6.14 -14.14 9.76
C GLU A 320 -5.07 -13.13 10.17
N VAL A 321 -4.77 -12.11 9.35
CA VAL A 321 -3.78 -11.08 9.67
C VAL A 321 -4.27 -10.12 10.76
N LEU A 322 -5.57 -9.80 10.80
CA LEU A 322 -6.16 -9.02 11.89
C LEU A 322 -6.10 -9.78 13.23
N SER A 323 -6.11 -11.12 13.22
CA SER A 323 -5.99 -11.91 14.45
C SER A 323 -4.57 -11.93 15.02
N ASP A 324 -3.55 -11.97 14.15
CA ASP A 324 -2.14 -11.82 14.51
C ASP A 324 -1.39 -11.26 13.30
N PRO A 325 -0.82 -10.04 13.35
CA PRO A 325 -0.08 -9.46 12.23
C PRO A 325 1.04 -10.36 11.68
N ARG A 326 1.60 -11.25 12.51
CA ARG A 326 2.65 -12.19 12.12
C ARG A 326 2.15 -13.25 11.13
N ASN A 327 0.83 -13.48 11.06
CA ASN A 327 0.23 -14.36 10.06
C ASN A 327 0.44 -13.85 8.64
N ALA A 328 0.64 -12.55 8.44
CA ALA A 328 1.01 -12.01 7.12
C ALA A 328 2.29 -12.70 6.60
N ALA A 329 3.31 -12.87 7.45
CA ALA A 329 4.55 -13.57 7.07
C ALA A 329 4.30 -15.03 6.69
N LEU A 330 3.41 -15.74 7.40
CA LEU A 330 3.05 -17.12 7.11
C LEU A 330 2.32 -17.25 5.76
N ILE A 331 1.37 -16.34 5.52
CA ILE A 331 0.58 -16.23 4.29
C ILE A 331 1.52 -15.94 3.10
N LEU A 332 2.47 -15.00 3.26
CA LEU A 332 3.49 -14.72 2.23
C LEU A 332 4.38 -15.92 1.96
N ARG A 333 4.82 -16.64 2.99
CA ARG A 333 5.63 -17.84 2.81
C ARG A 333 4.89 -18.90 1.98
N LEU A 334 3.56 -18.94 2.10
CA LEU A 334 2.66 -19.75 1.27
C LEU A 334 2.29 -19.09 -0.07
N HIS A 335 2.98 -18.00 -0.45
CA HIS A 335 2.85 -17.24 -1.70
C HIS A 335 1.54 -16.48 -1.88
N PHE A 336 0.89 -16.11 -0.78
CA PHE A 336 -0.32 -15.31 -0.82
C PHE A 336 -0.06 -13.83 -0.51
N HIS A 337 -0.74 -12.94 -1.23
CA HIS A 337 -0.36 -11.53 -1.35
C HIS A 337 -1.40 -10.53 -0.81
N ASP A 338 -2.67 -10.93 -0.69
CA ASP A 338 -3.78 -9.99 -0.51
C ASP A 338 -3.77 -9.23 0.83
N CYS A 339 -3.02 -9.72 1.83
CA CYS A 339 -2.96 -9.09 3.16
C CYS A 339 -1.72 -8.26 3.43
N PHE A 340 -0.81 -8.15 2.47
CA PHE A 340 0.44 -7.41 2.69
C PHE A 340 0.23 -5.91 2.86
N VAL A 341 -0.78 -5.36 2.18
CA VAL A 341 -1.17 -3.96 2.34
C VAL A 341 -1.58 -3.67 3.79
N GLN A 342 -2.16 -4.63 4.50
CA GLN A 342 -2.62 -4.45 5.89
C GLN A 342 -1.46 -4.28 6.87
N VAL A 343 -0.31 -4.88 6.57
CA VAL A 343 0.93 -4.71 7.33
C VAL A 343 1.85 -3.67 6.70
N GLY A 344 1.40 -2.85 5.74
CA GLY A 344 2.17 -1.74 5.16
C GLY A 344 3.00 -2.08 3.91
N GLY A 345 2.90 -3.31 3.40
CA GLY A 345 3.65 -3.77 2.23
C GLY A 345 3.03 -3.37 0.89
N PRO A 346 3.77 -3.55 -0.22
CA PRO A 346 3.29 -3.19 -1.55
C PRO A 346 2.15 -4.08 -2.02
N TYR A 347 1.37 -3.57 -2.96
CA TYR A 347 0.42 -4.37 -3.73
C TYR A 347 0.98 -4.73 -5.12
N TRP A 348 0.63 -5.89 -5.63
CA TRP A 348 0.85 -6.28 -7.02
C TRP A 348 -0.28 -7.20 -7.49
N ASP A 349 -0.60 -7.14 -8.79
CA ASP A 349 -1.54 -8.08 -9.38
C ASP A 349 -0.87 -9.44 -9.58
N VAL A 350 -1.52 -10.52 -9.14
CA VAL A 350 -1.00 -11.89 -9.31
C VAL A 350 -1.64 -12.56 -10.52
N PRO A 351 -0.86 -12.93 -11.56
CA PRO A 351 -1.33 -13.79 -12.63
C PRO A 351 -1.84 -15.13 -12.06
N VAL A 352 -3.03 -15.53 -12.49
CA VAL A 352 -3.75 -16.73 -12.03
C VAL A 352 -3.97 -17.73 -13.17
N GLY A 353 -4.48 -18.92 -12.82
CA GLY A 353 -4.68 -20.03 -13.76
C GLY A 353 -3.69 -21.19 -13.63
N ARG A 354 -2.90 -21.23 -12.54
CA ARG A 354 -2.07 -22.39 -12.21
C ARG A 354 -2.96 -23.59 -11.86
N LYS A 355 -2.51 -24.78 -12.26
CA LYS A 355 -3.09 -26.05 -11.84
C LYS A 355 -2.21 -26.72 -10.80
N ASP A 356 -2.83 -27.50 -9.92
CA ASP A 356 -2.16 -28.26 -8.88
C ASP A 356 -1.42 -29.46 -9.49
N SER A 357 -0.24 -29.76 -8.94
CA SER A 357 0.50 -30.97 -9.30
C SER A 357 -0.26 -32.23 -8.88
N LYS A 358 0.12 -33.40 -9.39
CA LYS A 358 -0.37 -34.71 -8.89
C LYS A 358 0.65 -35.44 -8.01
N THR A 359 1.81 -34.83 -7.82
CA THR A 359 2.94 -35.38 -7.06
C THR A 359 3.58 -34.29 -6.20
N ALA A 360 4.31 -34.71 -5.17
CA ALA A 360 5.19 -33.85 -4.38
C ALA A 360 6.62 -34.40 -4.44
N SER A 361 7.62 -33.55 -4.21
CA SER A 361 9.03 -33.96 -4.17
C SER A 361 9.73 -33.36 -2.97
N PHE A 362 10.05 -34.22 -1.99
CA PHE A 362 10.85 -33.85 -0.83
C PHE A 362 12.30 -33.54 -1.21
N GLU A 363 12.86 -34.32 -2.13
CA GLU A 363 14.25 -34.15 -2.59
C GLU A 363 14.46 -32.79 -3.26
N LEU A 364 13.56 -32.40 -4.17
CA LEU A 364 13.63 -31.08 -4.82
C LEU A 364 13.43 -29.94 -3.82
N ALA A 365 12.60 -30.12 -2.79
CA ALA A 365 12.45 -29.12 -1.74
C ALA A 365 13.74 -28.98 -0.92
N ALA A 366 14.37 -30.09 -0.54
CA ALA A 366 15.62 -30.09 0.20
C ALA A 366 16.80 -29.50 -0.60
N SER A 367 16.83 -29.70 -1.93
CA SER A 367 17.90 -29.19 -2.78
C SER A 367 17.71 -27.73 -3.18
N ASN A 368 16.47 -27.26 -3.37
CA ASN A 368 16.21 -25.97 -4.01
C ASN A 368 15.83 -24.86 -3.02
N ILE A 369 15.46 -25.18 -1.79
CA ILE A 369 15.13 -24.17 -0.78
C ILE A 369 16.43 -23.73 -0.06
N PRO A 370 16.72 -22.42 0.01
CA PRO A 370 17.83 -21.91 0.80
C PRO A 370 17.69 -22.22 2.30
N THR A 371 18.79 -22.49 2.99
CA THR A 371 18.78 -22.64 4.46
C THR A 371 19.27 -21.38 5.16
N ALA A 372 18.95 -21.24 6.45
CA ALA A 372 19.26 -20.03 7.22
C ALA A 372 20.76 -19.77 7.41
N ASP A 373 21.58 -20.83 7.38
CA ASP A 373 23.05 -20.81 7.54
C ASP A 373 23.80 -20.98 6.21
N GLU A 374 23.10 -20.89 5.07
CA GLU A 374 23.71 -21.02 3.76
C GLU A 374 24.43 -19.72 3.35
N GLY A 375 25.64 -19.84 2.79
CA GLY A 375 26.40 -18.68 2.31
C GLY A 375 25.81 -18.06 1.05
N LEU A 376 26.22 -16.84 0.72
CA LEU A 376 25.62 -16.04 -0.36
C LEU A 376 25.61 -16.73 -1.75
N LEU A 377 26.73 -17.34 -2.15
CA LEU A 377 26.86 -17.92 -3.50
C LEU A 377 25.92 -19.10 -3.76
N PRO A 378 25.81 -20.11 -2.89
CA PRO A 378 24.80 -21.15 -3.03
C PRO A 378 23.37 -20.61 -3.10
N ILE A 379 23.02 -19.58 -2.31
CA ILE A 379 21.69 -18.95 -2.36
C ILE A 379 21.46 -18.34 -3.76
N ILE A 380 22.39 -17.53 -4.26
CA ILE A 380 22.31 -16.93 -5.61
C ILE A 380 22.10 -18.03 -6.66
N ASN A 381 22.84 -19.14 -6.58
CA ASN A 381 22.70 -20.24 -7.53
C ASN A 381 21.31 -20.90 -7.48
N LYS A 382 20.72 -21.08 -6.30
CA LYS A 382 19.36 -21.63 -6.15
C LYS A 382 18.31 -20.70 -6.77
N PHE A 383 18.43 -19.39 -6.58
CA PHE A 383 17.54 -18.42 -7.22
C PHE A 383 17.72 -18.40 -8.75
N LEU A 384 18.96 -18.37 -9.24
CA LEU A 384 19.26 -18.40 -10.67
C LEU A 384 18.73 -19.67 -11.34
N TYR A 385 18.82 -20.82 -10.67
CA TYR A 385 18.27 -22.09 -11.14
C TYR A 385 16.74 -22.01 -11.34
N GLN A 386 16.05 -21.21 -10.54
CA GLN A 386 14.61 -20.93 -10.67
C GLN A 386 14.30 -19.76 -11.63
N GLY A 387 15.29 -19.20 -12.31
CA GLY A 387 15.14 -18.06 -13.21
C GLY A 387 15.06 -16.70 -12.51
N LEU A 388 15.36 -16.63 -11.22
CA LEU A 388 15.39 -15.40 -10.42
C LEU A 388 16.82 -14.85 -10.33
N SER A 389 16.96 -13.55 -10.57
CA SER A 389 18.24 -12.84 -10.51
C SER A 389 18.69 -12.57 -9.08
N ALA A 390 19.95 -12.15 -8.89
CA ALA A 390 20.44 -11.68 -7.59
C ALA A 390 19.63 -10.47 -7.07
N THR A 391 19.13 -9.61 -7.98
CA THR A 391 18.24 -8.50 -7.61
C THR A 391 16.89 -9.02 -7.07
N ASP A 392 16.31 -10.03 -7.73
CA ASP A 392 15.07 -10.66 -7.26
C ASP A 392 15.27 -11.32 -5.89
N MET A 393 16.40 -12.01 -5.71
CA MET A 393 16.77 -12.63 -4.44
C MET A 393 16.84 -11.61 -3.30
N VAL A 394 17.61 -10.52 -3.46
CA VAL A 394 17.77 -9.50 -2.41
C VAL A 394 16.43 -8.83 -2.06
N ALA A 395 15.59 -8.57 -3.07
CA ALA A 395 14.27 -8.03 -2.84
C ALA A 395 13.39 -9.04 -2.08
N LEU A 396 13.30 -10.29 -2.53
CA LEU A 396 12.48 -11.33 -1.90
C LEU A 396 12.93 -11.65 -0.47
N SER A 397 14.23 -11.55 -0.16
CA SER A 397 14.74 -11.63 1.22
C SER A 397 14.18 -10.54 2.13
N GLY A 398 13.77 -9.40 1.58
CA GLY A 398 13.05 -8.35 2.32
C GLY A 398 11.73 -8.82 2.93
N ALA A 399 11.22 -9.99 2.54
CA ALA A 399 10.13 -10.69 3.24
C ALA A 399 10.40 -10.87 4.74
N HIS A 400 11.67 -10.98 5.14
CA HIS A 400 12.08 -11.16 6.53
C HIS A 400 11.93 -9.89 7.39
N THR A 401 11.45 -8.78 6.84
CA THR A 401 11.05 -7.60 7.61
C THR A 401 9.86 -7.88 8.55
N ILE A 402 9.12 -8.97 8.33
CA ILE A 402 8.01 -9.40 9.18
C ILE A 402 8.09 -10.90 9.46
N GLY A 403 7.62 -11.31 10.64
CA GLY A 403 7.53 -12.72 11.02
C GLY A 403 8.60 -13.16 12.02
N MET A 404 8.64 -14.47 12.27
CA MET A 404 9.41 -15.05 13.36
C MET A 404 10.33 -16.16 12.85
N ALA A 405 11.52 -16.26 13.43
CA ALA A 405 12.42 -17.39 13.25
C ALA A 405 12.56 -18.18 14.56
N ARG A 406 12.77 -19.50 14.45
CA ARG A 406 13.10 -20.37 15.58
C ARG A 406 14.59 -20.31 15.89
N CYS A 407 14.97 -20.50 17.16
CA CYS A 407 16.36 -20.52 17.60
C CYS A 407 17.24 -21.47 16.78
N GLU A 408 16.71 -22.62 16.35
CA GLU A 408 17.41 -23.57 15.48
C GLU A 408 18.05 -22.90 14.25
N ASN A 409 17.42 -21.85 13.70
CA ASN A 409 17.83 -21.21 12.46
C ASN A 409 18.81 -20.04 12.64
N PHE A 410 19.06 -19.56 13.87
CA PHE A 410 19.93 -18.41 14.10
C PHE A 410 20.90 -18.57 15.28
N ARG A 411 20.83 -19.70 16.01
CA ARG A 411 21.74 -19.98 17.13
C ARG A 411 23.20 -19.94 16.71
N SER A 412 23.52 -20.51 15.55
CA SER A 412 24.88 -20.53 15.01
C SER A 412 25.45 -19.12 14.89
N ARG A 413 24.62 -18.18 14.39
CA ARG A 413 24.99 -16.78 14.22
C ARG A 413 25.19 -16.03 15.55
N ILE A 414 24.23 -16.12 16.47
CA ILE A 414 24.30 -15.34 17.74
C ILE A 414 25.45 -15.80 18.67
N TYR A 415 25.96 -17.01 18.49
CA TYR A 415 27.16 -17.52 19.16
C TYR A 415 28.39 -17.57 18.25
N GLY A 416 28.29 -17.04 17.03
CA GLY A 416 29.31 -17.06 16.00
C GLY A 416 29.64 -15.66 15.52
N ASP A 417 29.24 -15.33 14.29
CA ASP A 417 29.68 -14.13 13.56
C ASP A 417 28.85 -12.86 13.85
N PHE A 418 27.80 -12.92 14.67
CA PHE A 418 27.02 -11.73 15.04
C PHE A 418 27.94 -10.60 15.55
N GLU A 419 28.81 -10.90 16.52
CA GLU A 419 29.70 -9.93 17.18
C GLU A 419 30.79 -9.36 16.27
N THR A 420 31.11 -10.04 15.17
CA THR A 420 32.11 -9.58 14.19
C THR A 420 31.47 -8.76 13.07
N THR A 421 30.21 -9.04 12.74
CA THR A 421 29.47 -8.29 11.70
C THR A 421 28.74 -7.06 12.22
N SER A 422 28.35 -7.02 13.50
CA SER A 422 27.61 -5.90 14.08
C SER A 422 28.47 -4.66 14.29
N ASP A 423 27.82 -3.49 14.34
CA ASP A 423 28.45 -2.21 14.63
C ASP A 423 28.91 -2.06 16.11
N ARG A 424 28.61 -3.06 16.94
CA ARG A 424 28.89 -3.10 18.39
C ARG A 424 28.35 -1.89 19.14
N SER A 425 27.24 -1.32 18.67
CA SER A 425 26.52 -0.31 19.41
C SER A 425 25.92 -0.90 20.70
N PRO A 426 25.68 -0.10 21.75
CA PRO A 426 24.99 -0.57 22.95
C PRO A 426 23.62 -1.20 22.66
N MET A 427 22.97 -0.78 21.56
CA MET A 427 21.70 -1.33 21.11
C MET A 427 21.88 -2.76 20.57
N SER A 428 22.88 -2.98 19.71
CA SER A 428 23.19 -4.31 19.15
C SER A 428 23.66 -5.29 20.23
N GLU A 429 24.44 -4.83 21.21
CA GLU A 429 24.82 -5.65 22.37
C GLU A 429 23.61 -6.05 23.22
N THR A 430 22.70 -5.10 23.48
CA THR A 430 21.46 -5.37 24.21
C THR A 430 20.58 -6.38 23.46
N TYR A 431 20.46 -6.21 22.14
CA TYR A 431 19.71 -7.12 21.29
C TYR A 431 20.32 -8.53 21.28
N LEU A 432 21.65 -8.65 21.11
CA LEU A 432 22.35 -9.93 21.16
C LEU A 432 22.16 -10.64 22.52
N ASN A 433 22.26 -9.90 23.63
CA ASN A 433 22.01 -10.46 24.96
C ASN A 433 20.55 -10.93 25.11
N SER A 434 19.59 -10.20 24.54
CA SER A 434 18.20 -10.65 24.49
C SER A 434 18.09 -11.96 23.70
N LEU A 435 18.68 -12.06 22.51
CA LEU A 435 18.66 -13.28 21.70
C LEU A 435 19.31 -14.46 22.42
N LYS A 436 20.46 -14.27 23.08
CA LYS A 436 21.14 -15.32 23.87
C LYS A 436 20.32 -15.76 25.09
N SER A 437 19.49 -14.88 25.65
CA SER A 437 18.58 -15.25 26.75
C SER A 437 17.38 -16.06 26.26
N THR A 438 16.86 -15.76 25.06
CA THR A 438 15.81 -16.54 24.40
C THR A 438 16.33 -17.88 23.88
N CYS A 439 17.57 -17.93 23.38
CA CYS A 439 18.17 -19.08 22.73
C CYS A 439 19.46 -19.51 23.44
N PRO A 440 19.38 -20.43 24.41
CA PRO A 440 20.55 -20.94 25.11
C PRO A 440 21.59 -21.58 24.16
N ALA A 441 22.86 -21.53 24.56
CA ALA A 441 23.98 -22.04 23.76
C ALA A 441 23.94 -23.55 23.51
N ALA A 442 23.40 -24.32 24.47
CA ALA A 442 23.29 -25.76 24.35
C ALA A 442 22.23 -26.13 23.30
N GLY A 443 22.67 -26.74 22.19
CA GLY A 443 21.77 -27.29 21.17
C GLY A 443 20.80 -28.33 21.77
N GLY A 444 19.55 -28.36 21.31
CA GLY A 444 18.49 -29.19 21.89
C GLY A 444 17.68 -28.52 23.00
N SER A 445 18.14 -27.38 23.54
CA SER A 445 17.41 -26.58 24.54
C SER A 445 16.89 -25.28 23.92
N GLY A 446 15.57 -25.09 23.96
CA GLY A 446 14.92 -23.89 23.43
C GLY A 446 14.92 -23.77 21.90
N ASP A 447 15.15 -24.86 21.15
CA ASP A 447 15.17 -24.83 19.67
C ASP A 447 13.89 -24.26 19.05
N ASN A 448 12.75 -24.49 19.71
CA ASN A 448 11.44 -23.98 19.28
C ASN A 448 11.11 -22.59 19.82
N ASN A 449 11.98 -21.97 20.63
CA ASN A 449 11.79 -20.58 21.02
C ASN A 449 11.93 -19.71 19.76
N ILE A 450 11.17 -18.62 19.72
CA ILE A 450 11.07 -17.76 18.55
C ILE A 450 11.56 -16.35 18.86
N SER A 451 12.11 -15.71 17.84
CA SER A 451 12.42 -14.27 17.85
C SER A 451 11.92 -13.64 16.55
N ALA A 452 11.61 -12.35 16.60
CA ALA A 452 11.22 -11.62 15.40
C ALA A 452 12.42 -11.50 14.45
N MET A 453 12.18 -11.73 13.16
CA MET A 453 13.22 -11.60 12.12
C MET A 453 13.67 -10.14 11.96
N ASP A 454 12.74 -9.20 12.19
CA ASP A 454 12.99 -7.79 12.36
C ASP A 454 12.56 -7.35 13.77
N TYR A 455 13.51 -6.89 14.59
CA TYR A 455 13.19 -6.42 15.94
C TYR A 455 12.82 -4.93 16.00
N ALA A 456 13.10 -4.15 14.95
CA ALA A 456 12.78 -2.73 14.89
C ALA A 456 11.29 -2.52 14.62
N THR A 457 10.72 -3.28 13.70
CA THR A 457 9.32 -3.17 13.26
C THR A 457 8.69 -4.55 13.02
N PRO A 458 8.60 -5.42 14.04
CA PRO A 458 8.25 -6.85 13.90
C PRO A 458 6.89 -7.18 13.27
N ASN A 459 6.01 -6.19 13.17
CA ASN A 459 4.64 -6.32 12.65
C ASN A 459 4.38 -5.43 11.43
N LEU A 460 5.40 -4.75 10.90
CA LEU A 460 5.29 -3.85 9.75
C LEU A 460 6.14 -4.40 8.61
N PHE A 461 5.60 -4.32 7.41
CA PHE A 461 6.32 -4.58 6.19
C PHE A 461 6.92 -3.27 5.68
N ASP A 462 8.18 -3.03 6.00
CA ASP A 462 8.93 -1.85 5.59
C ASP A 462 10.38 -2.20 5.23
N ASN A 463 11.26 -1.20 5.12
CA ASN A 463 12.65 -1.40 4.71
C ASN A 463 13.62 -1.48 5.90
N SER A 464 13.12 -1.60 7.12
CA SER A 464 13.89 -1.78 8.36
C SER A 464 14.81 -3.00 8.29
N PHE A 465 14.37 -4.09 7.65
CA PHE A 465 15.18 -5.28 7.40
C PHE A 465 16.56 -4.90 6.85
N TYR A 466 16.58 -4.10 5.77
CA TYR A 466 17.84 -3.67 5.15
C TYR A 466 18.63 -2.71 6.05
N GLN A 467 17.96 -1.86 6.82
CA GLN A 467 18.62 -0.98 7.78
C GLN A 467 19.30 -1.77 8.91
N LEU A 468 18.73 -2.89 9.34
CA LEU A 468 19.35 -3.81 10.30
C LEU A 468 20.57 -4.50 9.69
N LEU A 469 20.52 -4.90 8.42
CA LEU A 469 21.68 -5.48 7.72
C LEU A 469 22.86 -4.50 7.66
N LEU A 470 22.60 -3.19 7.47
CA LEU A 470 23.64 -2.15 7.48
C LEU A 470 24.34 -2.04 8.84
N LYS A 471 23.62 -2.32 9.93
CA LYS A 471 24.16 -2.34 11.31
C LYS A 471 24.84 -3.67 11.66
N GLY A 472 24.71 -4.68 10.80
CA GLY A 472 25.17 -6.03 11.08
C GLY A 472 24.26 -6.82 12.04
N ASP A 473 23.01 -6.40 12.20
CA ASP A 473 22.05 -6.94 13.17
C ASP A 473 21.05 -7.93 12.55
N GLY A 474 21.20 -8.33 11.28
CA GLY A 474 20.27 -9.25 10.61
C GLY A 474 20.18 -10.61 11.29
N LEU A 475 19.00 -11.12 11.60
CA LEU A 475 18.87 -12.29 12.49
C LEU A 475 19.52 -13.57 11.94
N LEU A 476 19.28 -13.92 10.68
CA LEU A 476 19.81 -15.13 10.04
C LEU A 476 21.19 -14.86 9.42
N ASN A 477 22.03 -15.88 9.32
CA ASN A 477 23.33 -15.75 8.65
C ASN A 477 23.16 -15.45 7.15
N SER A 478 22.25 -16.17 6.48
CA SER A 478 21.85 -15.93 5.09
C SER A 478 21.39 -14.48 4.83
N ASP A 479 20.74 -13.83 5.79
CA ASP A 479 20.34 -12.42 5.67
C ASP A 479 21.54 -11.49 5.74
N GLN A 480 22.41 -11.70 6.74
CA GLN A 480 23.57 -10.85 6.95
C GLN A 480 24.60 -10.99 5.82
N GLU A 481 24.70 -12.16 5.20
CA GLU A 481 25.53 -12.42 4.02
C GLU A 481 25.18 -11.49 2.84
N LEU A 482 23.94 -11.03 2.71
CA LEU A 482 23.54 -10.10 1.64
C LEU A 482 24.36 -8.79 1.66
N TYR A 483 24.79 -8.35 2.86
CA TYR A 483 25.55 -7.12 3.06
C TYR A 483 27.02 -7.35 3.41
N SER A 484 27.31 -8.35 4.23
CA SER A 484 28.63 -8.57 4.83
C SER A 484 29.54 -9.47 4.00
N SER A 485 29.00 -10.22 3.02
CA SER A 485 29.81 -11.13 2.21
C SER A 485 30.82 -10.37 1.35
N MET A 486 32.09 -10.80 1.38
CA MET A 486 33.15 -10.20 0.57
C MET A 486 32.89 -10.35 -0.94
N LEU A 487 32.11 -11.36 -1.34
CA LEU A 487 31.79 -11.66 -2.73
C LEU A 487 30.49 -10.98 -3.20
N GLY A 488 29.75 -10.33 -2.30
CA GLY A 488 28.43 -9.75 -2.54
C GLY A 488 28.44 -8.27 -2.90
N ILE A 489 29.26 -7.83 -3.86
CA ILE A 489 29.33 -6.39 -4.22
C ILE A 489 27.97 -5.89 -4.74
N GLU A 490 27.32 -6.64 -5.62
CA GLU A 490 26.00 -6.30 -6.16
C GLU A 490 24.93 -6.32 -5.06
N THR A 491 24.87 -7.39 -4.27
CA THR A 491 23.87 -7.54 -3.20
C THR A 491 24.02 -6.46 -2.14
N LYS A 492 25.25 -6.11 -1.77
CA LYS A 492 25.55 -5.02 -0.85
C LYS A 492 25.02 -3.69 -1.35
N ASN A 493 25.21 -3.37 -2.63
CA ASN A 493 24.71 -2.13 -3.22
C ASN A 493 23.16 -2.09 -3.23
N LEU A 494 22.52 -3.23 -3.48
CA LEU A 494 21.07 -3.36 -3.42
C LEU A 494 20.53 -3.20 -1.99
N VAL A 495 21.17 -3.82 -0.99
CA VAL A 495 20.83 -3.64 0.43
C VAL A 495 20.93 -2.17 0.82
N ILE A 496 22.03 -1.49 0.46
CA ILE A 496 22.20 -0.06 0.71
C ILE A 496 21.08 0.75 0.03
N LYS A 497 20.76 0.44 -1.23
CA LYS A 497 19.70 1.12 -1.98
C LYS A 497 18.35 0.97 -1.26
N TYR A 498 17.96 -0.25 -0.91
CA TYR A 498 16.67 -0.52 -0.28
C TYR A 498 16.56 0.02 1.15
N ALA A 499 17.66 0.07 1.89
CA ALA A 499 17.70 0.71 3.20
C ALA A 499 17.40 2.22 3.16
N HIS A 500 17.80 2.92 2.09
CA HIS A 500 17.60 4.36 1.91
C HIS A 500 16.35 4.73 1.11
N ASP A 501 15.86 3.82 0.28
CA ASP A 501 14.73 4.04 -0.62
C ASP A 501 13.71 2.90 -0.49
N SER A 502 12.73 3.12 0.40
CA SER A 502 11.64 2.16 0.64
C SER A 502 10.76 1.96 -0.59
N LEU A 503 10.63 2.97 -1.45
CA LEU A 503 9.84 2.86 -2.68
C LEU A 503 10.54 1.95 -3.69
N ALA A 504 11.86 2.09 -3.85
CA ALA A 504 12.63 1.19 -4.71
C ALA A 504 12.61 -0.26 -4.22
N PHE A 505 12.61 -0.48 -2.90
CA PHE A 505 12.41 -1.81 -2.32
C PHE A 505 11.04 -2.37 -2.70
N PHE A 506 9.98 -1.63 -2.40
CA PHE A 506 8.60 -2.06 -2.64
C PHE A 506 8.31 -2.37 -4.11
N GLN A 507 8.81 -1.53 -5.02
CA GLN A 507 8.68 -1.76 -6.46
C GLN A 507 9.39 -3.06 -6.87
N GLN A 508 10.65 -3.27 -6.47
CA GLN A 508 11.35 -4.49 -6.83
C GLN A 508 10.71 -5.71 -6.15
N PHE A 509 10.25 -5.61 -4.91
CA PHE A 509 9.60 -6.71 -4.20
C PHE A 509 8.36 -7.19 -4.97
N ALA A 510 7.48 -6.26 -5.36
CA ALA A 510 6.32 -6.54 -6.20
C ALA A 510 6.70 -7.22 -7.52
N ASP A 511 7.66 -6.65 -8.27
CA ASP A 511 8.12 -7.21 -9.54
C ASP A 511 8.70 -8.62 -9.38
N SER A 512 9.46 -8.85 -8.30
CA SER A 512 10.09 -10.13 -7.98
C SER A 512 9.07 -11.17 -7.53
N MET A 513 8.03 -10.77 -6.79
CA MET A 513 6.91 -11.64 -6.40
C MET A 513 6.10 -12.10 -7.62
N VAL A 514 5.83 -11.21 -8.58
CA VAL A 514 5.17 -11.58 -9.84
C VAL A 514 6.05 -12.55 -10.62
N LYS A 515 7.35 -12.28 -10.72
CA LYS A 515 8.30 -13.15 -11.41
C LYS A 515 8.39 -14.54 -10.76
N MET A 516 8.49 -14.60 -9.44
CA MET A 516 8.52 -15.85 -8.67
C MET A 516 7.20 -16.62 -8.82
N GLY A 517 6.06 -15.93 -8.79
CA GLY A 517 4.76 -16.54 -9.05
C GLY A 517 4.68 -17.15 -10.46
N ASN A 518 5.34 -16.56 -11.45
CA ASN A 518 5.33 -17.06 -12.83
C ASN A 518 6.24 -18.28 -13.07
N ILE A 519 6.97 -18.74 -12.04
CA ILE A 519 7.68 -20.03 -12.10
C ILE A 519 6.63 -21.13 -12.12
N THR A 520 6.51 -21.80 -13.27
CA THR A 520 5.54 -22.87 -13.49
C THR A 520 6.26 -24.17 -13.84
N ASN A 521 5.67 -25.29 -13.43
CA ASN A 521 6.07 -26.60 -13.94
C ASN A 521 5.23 -26.89 -15.19
N PRO A 522 5.84 -27.01 -16.40
CA PRO A 522 5.12 -27.31 -17.63
C PRO A 522 4.23 -28.55 -17.53
N ASP A 523 4.66 -29.57 -16.79
CA ASP A 523 3.89 -30.80 -16.60
C ASP A 523 2.60 -30.55 -15.82
N SER A 524 2.63 -29.68 -14.81
CA SER A 524 1.43 -29.34 -14.02
C SER A 524 0.42 -28.57 -14.86
N PHE A 525 0.86 -27.78 -15.84
CA PHE A 525 -0.06 -27.03 -16.69
C PHE A 525 -0.90 -27.96 -17.59
N VAL A 526 -0.26 -28.99 -18.14
CA VAL A 526 -0.89 -29.97 -19.03
C VAL A 526 -1.64 -31.04 -18.23
N ASN A 527 -0.96 -31.66 -17.26
CA ASN A 527 -1.42 -32.88 -16.58
C ASN A 527 -1.93 -32.64 -15.15
N GLY A 528 -1.79 -31.43 -14.63
CA GLY A 528 -2.29 -31.05 -13.31
C GLY A 528 -3.81 -30.95 -13.26
N GLU A 529 -4.31 -30.62 -12.08
CA GLU A 529 -5.74 -30.61 -11.78
C GLU A 529 -6.15 -29.39 -10.95
N VAL A 530 -7.46 -29.16 -10.81
CA VAL A 530 -8.00 -28.24 -9.80
C VAL A 530 -8.44 -29.11 -8.63
N ARG A 531 -7.67 -29.12 -7.55
CA ARG A 531 -7.98 -29.96 -6.38
C ARG A 531 -9.20 -29.43 -5.65
N THR A 532 -10.08 -30.33 -5.25
CA THR A 532 -11.19 -30.02 -4.34
C THR A 532 -10.73 -29.96 -2.88
N ASN A 533 -9.60 -30.59 -2.57
CA ASN A 533 -8.93 -30.53 -1.27
C ASN A 533 -7.43 -30.36 -1.49
N CYS A 534 -6.84 -29.25 -1.02
CA CYS A 534 -5.43 -28.94 -1.27
C CYS A 534 -4.46 -30.03 -0.76
N ARG A 535 -4.87 -30.86 0.21
CA ARG A 535 -4.03 -31.90 0.84
C ARG A 535 -3.96 -33.21 0.05
N PHE A 536 -4.92 -33.46 -0.83
CA PHE A 536 -5.04 -34.75 -1.53
C PHE A 536 -5.24 -34.53 -3.03
N VAL A 537 -4.77 -35.46 -3.84
CA VAL A 537 -5.13 -35.51 -5.26
C VAL A 537 -6.59 -35.92 -5.42
N ASN A 538 -7.24 -35.46 -6.50
CA ASN A 538 -8.59 -35.89 -6.81
C ASN A 538 -8.60 -37.40 -7.14
N THR A 539 -9.63 -38.12 -6.69
CA THR A 539 -9.81 -39.58 -6.87
C THR A 539 -10.93 -39.91 -7.84
#